data_AF-A0A3M1Q065-F1
#
_entry.id   AF-A0A3M1Q065-F1
#
_cell.length_a   1.000
_cell.length_b   1.000
_cell.length_c   1.000
_cell.angle_alpha   90.00
_cell.angle_beta   90.00
_cell.angle_gamma   90.00
#
_symmetry.space_group_name_H-M   'P 1'
#
loop_
_entity.id
_entity.type
_entity.pdbx_description
1 polymer ?
#
loop_
_entity_poly.entity_id
_entity_poly.type
_entity_poly.pdbx_seq_one_letter_code
_entity_poly.pdbx_strand_id
1 'polypeptide(L)'
;MRTIGCAGPGFVTLAVTFALTAAGARAEMRELPLDVPVDAPGVDLELRNSRVDVLLSRDADARLLVTDARGDEITGGYVAIEAGEDGALVVRQPWGDEAVAPDVRVRLVLPPGTALTIRGERLDVDLEGERAAPGERPATGRGRAGGGGGGAGRASIRIDVDDSSVRITRVSGLDLEGSGGFFDLAATAGAVTARLERAGLRTAGHRGSLVLAGSSLDAEAQDVSGTLRAVLDGGGLTVGSGEGRLRAELKAAQLLAQRWAGPVEVAGSDATVELRAFEDDGSTVRVDLSDGQVLLEGLAGGLSGQLRAGRIEARDIGGAVNLTARESAEIELEGLGQACRLDLQDGARGRVRGVAGRLAVRVTDAEIEAEGALELDLRAERGIADVSGVTRQVRLVAVDSDLDVDCTQARGQAELQARGTSVVRMRLPQPCEVRHDGSDAARDALAADGCELVGRGERRPRVIRPRGRRPPLVLEAKVDAGTRVEITGVP
;
A
#
# COMPACT_ATOMS: atom_id res chain seq x y z
N MET A 1 85.83 6.28 -39.58
CA MET A 1 86.15 4.88 -39.25
C MET A 1 85.98 4.68 -37.75
N ARG A 2 85.30 3.60 -37.36
CA ARG A 2 84.93 3.17 -35.99
C ARG A 2 83.67 3.80 -35.36
N THR A 3 82.59 3.02 -35.50
CA THR A 3 81.37 2.91 -34.70
C THR A 3 81.64 2.39 -33.29
N ILE A 4 81.04 3.01 -32.26
CA ILE A 4 80.56 2.48 -30.95
C ILE A 4 79.51 3.53 -30.51
N GLY A 5 78.22 3.31 -30.27
CA GLY A 5 77.50 2.19 -29.67
C GLY A 5 77.16 2.54 -28.22
N CYS A 6 75.93 2.98 -27.92
CA CYS A 6 75.27 2.80 -26.62
C CYS A 6 73.80 3.25 -26.70
N ALA A 7 72.91 2.25 -26.57
CA ALA A 7 71.48 2.37 -26.41
C ALA A 7 71.10 2.00 -24.96
N GLY A 8 69.98 2.52 -24.47
CA GLY A 8 69.28 2.09 -23.25
C GLY A 8 69.44 3.00 -22.03
N PRO A 9 68.42 3.12 -21.16
CA PRO A 9 67.51 2.04 -20.80
C PRO A 9 66.04 2.29 -21.13
N GLY A 10 65.37 1.20 -21.56
CA GLY A 10 63.92 1.11 -21.66
C GLY A 10 63.31 0.78 -20.29
N PHE A 11 62.15 1.38 -20.04
CA PHE A 11 61.24 0.98 -18.96
C PHE A 11 60.60 -0.36 -19.35
N VAL A 12 60.79 -1.37 -18.50
CA VAL A 12 60.09 -2.66 -18.58
C VAL A 12 58.88 -2.58 -17.64
N THR A 13 57.70 -2.44 -18.22
CA THR A 13 56.43 -2.68 -17.50
C THR A 13 56.19 -4.19 -17.52
N LEU A 14 56.44 -4.86 -16.41
CA LEU A 14 56.08 -6.26 -16.21
C LEU A 14 54.56 -6.35 -16.00
N ALA A 15 53.83 -6.60 -17.08
CA ALA A 15 52.45 -7.10 -16.99
C ALA A 15 52.53 -8.56 -16.55
N VAL A 16 52.17 -8.83 -15.29
CA VAL A 16 52.01 -10.21 -14.82
C VAL A 16 50.55 -10.60 -15.01
N THR A 17 50.28 -11.31 -16.09
CA THR A 17 48.97 -11.93 -16.35
C THR A 17 48.86 -13.17 -15.47
N PHE A 18 47.97 -13.15 -14.46
CA PHE A 18 47.69 -14.32 -13.62
C PHE A 18 46.36 -14.95 -14.02
N ALA A 19 46.41 -16.21 -14.44
CA ALA A 19 45.23 -17.05 -14.58
C ALA A 19 45.01 -17.78 -13.26
N LEU A 20 43.98 -17.40 -12.49
CA LEU A 20 43.48 -18.19 -11.36
C LEU A 20 42.69 -19.38 -11.93
N THR A 21 43.39 -20.50 -12.15
CA THR A 21 42.74 -21.76 -12.54
C THR A 21 41.93 -22.35 -11.37
N ALA A 22 40.63 -22.54 -11.58
CA ALA A 22 39.60 -22.93 -10.62
C ALA A 22 39.69 -24.35 -10.01
N ALA A 23 40.89 -24.88 -9.76
CA ALA A 23 41.08 -26.19 -9.14
C ALA A 23 41.79 -26.08 -7.78
N GLY A 24 41.00 -25.94 -6.71
CA GLY A 24 41.47 -26.12 -5.32
C GLY A 24 42.36 -25.01 -4.76
N ALA A 25 42.04 -23.74 -5.04
CA ALA A 25 42.78 -22.60 -4.49
C ALA A 25 42.62 -22.52 -2.97
N ARG A 26 43.73 -22.65 -2.23
CA ARG A 26 43.79 -22.26 -0.81
C ARG A 26 43.72 -20.73 -0.74
N ALA A 27 42.98 -20.20 0.23
CA ALA A 27 42.96 -18.77 0.53
C ALA A 27 44.39 -18.20 0.58
N GLU A 28 44.69 -17.28 -0.33
CA GLU A 28 45.99 -16.62 -0.39
C GLU A 28 45.91 -15.31 0.39
N MET A 29 46.72 -15.19 1.44
CA MET A 29 46.85 -13.96 2.19
C MET A 29 47.68 -12.95 1.38
N ARG A 30 47.11 -11.79 1.10
CA ARG A 30 47.76 -10.72 0.33
C ARG A 30 47.93 -9.48 1.17
N GLU A 31 49.15 -8.92 1.16
CA GLU A 31 49.47 -7.64 1.80
C GLU A 31 48.78 -6.47 1.08
N LEU A 32 48.44 -5.42 1.84
CA LEU A 32 47.93 -4.17 1.30
C LEU A 32 49.10 -3.22 0.92
N PRO A 33 48.94 -2.35 -0.11
CA PRO A 33 47.78 -2.22 -0.98
C PRO A 33 47.69 -3.35 -2.01
N LEU A 34 46.46 -3.78 -2.28
CA LEU A 34 46.16 -4.80 -3.28
C LEU A 34 45.55 -4.15 -4.51
N ASP A 35 46.07 -4.46 -5.69
CA ASP A 35 45.56 -3.97 -6.97
C ASP A 35 45.56 -5.10 -7.99
N VAL A 36 44.38 -5.63 -8.33
CA VAL A 36 44.23 -6.79 -9.19
C VAL A 36 43.13 -6.60 -10.24
N PRO A 37 43.36 -7.06 -11.50
CA PRO A 37 42.29 -7.14 -12.49
C PRO A 37 41.26 -8.19 -12.07
N VAL A 38 39.99 -7.95 -12.36
CA VAL A 38 38.88 -8.87 -12.04
C VAL A 38 38.46 -9.60 -13.33
N ASP A 39 39.00 -10.79 -13.54
CA ASP A 39 38.60 -11.70 -14.63
C ASP A 39 37.76 -12.84 -14.06
N ALA A 40 36.63 -12.48 -13.43
CA ALA A 40 35.72 -13.41 -12.78
C ALA A 40 34.26 -13.09 -13.17
N PRO A 41 33.39 -14.11 -13.30
CA PRO A 41 31.96 -13.91 -13.58
C PRO A 41 31.20 -13.22 -12.42
N GLY A 42 31.81 -13.15 -11.23
CA GLY A 42 31.26 -12.49 -10.06
C GLY A 42 32.31 -12.14 -9.01
N VAL A 43 31.91 -11.33 -8.04
CA VAL A 43 32.72 -10.92 -6.89
C VAL A 43 31.92 -11.07 -5.60
N ASP A 44 32.51 -11.73 -4.61
CA ASP A 44 31.96 -11.87 -3.27
C ASP A 44 32.88 -11.15 -2.27
N LEU A 45 32.36 -10.16 -1.57
CA LEU A 45 33.06 -9.41 -0.53
C LEU A 45 32.52 -9.81 0.84
N GLU A 46 33.39 -10.17 1.77
CA GLU A 46 33.06 -10.46 3.17
C GLU A 46 33.95 -9.61 4.09
N LEU A 47 33.41 -8.50 4.57
CA LEU A 47 34.17 -7.41 5.18
C LEU A 47 33.54 -6.97 6.51
N ARG A 48 34.31 -6.24 7.34
CA ARG A 48 33.82 -5.59 8.57
C ARG A 48 34.48 -4.23 8.73
N ASN A 49 33.78 -3.25 9.32
CA ASN A 49 34.35 -1.90 9.58
C ASN A 49 35.05 -1.30 8.36
N SER A 50 34.40 -1.38 7.20
CA SER A 50 35.04 -1.14 5.92
C SER A 50 34.22 -0.21 5.05
N ARG A 51 34.91 0.52 4.18
CA ARG A 51 34.27 1.30 3.11
C ARG A 51 34.38 0.57 1.79
N VAL A 52 33.27 0.44 1.08
CA VAL A 52 33.19 -0.23 -0.22
C VAL A 52 32.64 0.75 -1.24
N ASP A 53 33.47 1.22 -2.17
CA ASP A 53 33.04 2.02 -3.31
C ASP A 53 32.98 1.10 -4.55
N VAL A 54 31.80 0.89 -5.14
CA VAL A 54 31.59 0.04 -6.32
C VAL A 54 31.06 0.87 -7.49
N LEU A 55 31.71 0.78 -8.64
CA LEU A 55 31.30 1.42 -9.89
C LEU A 55 30.98 0.36 -10.95
N LEU A 56 29.74 0.36 -11.45
CA LEU A 56 29.35 -0.47 -12.59
C LEU A 56 29.52 0.33 -13.89
N SER A 57 30.50 -0.05 -14.72
CA SER A 57 30.91 0.68 -15.93
C SER A 57 31.15 -0.24 -17.13
N ARG A 58 30.58 0.09 -18.29
CA ARG A 58 30.78 -0.63 -19.56
C ARG A 58 32.13 -0.31 -20.20
N ASP A 59 32.68 0.88 -19.88
CA ASP A 59 33.84 1.45 -20.56
C ASP A 59 35.16 1.29 -19.78
N ALA A 60 35.09 0.77 -18.54
CA ALA A 60 36.25 0.61 -17.67
C ALA A 60 36.62 -0.86 -17.47
N ASP A 61 37.92 -1.13 -17.41
CA ASP A 61 38.44 -2.46 -17.11
C ASP A 61 38.07 -2.88 -15.68
N ALA A 62 37.59 -4.11 -15.54
CA ALA A 62 37.18 -4.66 -14.25
C ALA A 62 38.39 -4.77 -13.31
N ARG A 63 38.29 -4.18 -12.12
CA ARG A 63 39.44 -4.00 -11.22
C ARG A 63 39.03 -3.93 -9.76
N LEU A 64 39.82 -4.56 -8.89
CA LEU A 64 39.71 -4.51 -7.45
C LEU A 64 40.95 -3.80 -6.87
N LEU A 65 40.71 -2.77 -6.06
CA LEU A 65 41.73 -2.07 -5.28
C LEU A 65 41.34 -2.15 -3.80
N VAL A 66 42.25 -2.64 -2.95
CA VAL A 66 42.07 -2.65 -1.49
C VAL A 66 43.21 -1.89 -0.82
N THR A 67 42.86 -0.98 0.07
CA THR A 67 43.77 -0.06 0.77
C THR A 67 43.38 0.05 2.25
N ASP A 68 44.30 0.51 3.10
CA ASP A 68 43.97 0.90 4.48
C ASP A 68 43.05 2.14 4.48
N ALA A 69 41.99 2.13 5.29
CA ALA A 69 41.03 3.23 5.38
C ALA A 69 41.64 4.55 5.87
N ARG A 70 42.77 4.51 6.59
CA ARG A 70 43.50 5.72 7.06
C ARG A 70 44.32 6.40 5.96
N GLY A 71 44.51 5.73 4.82
CA GLY A 71 45.32 6.25 3.71
C GLY A 71 46.82 6.35 3.98
N ASP A 72 47.27 5.92 5.16
CA ASP A 72 48.67 5.76 5.51
C ASP A 72 49.20 4.43 4.93
N GLU A 73 50.45 4.40 4.47
CA GLU A 73 51.17 3.19 4.04
C GLU A 73 51.48 2.26 5.24
N ILE A 74 50.47 1.92 6.07
CA ILE A 74 50.66 1.00 7.19
C ILE A 74 50.69 -0.42 6.64
N THR A 75 51.91 -0.91 6.46
CA THR A 75 52.34 -2.21 5.94
C THR A 75 52.01 -3.41 6.86
N GLY A 76 50.79 -3.49 7.41
CA GLY A 76 50.40 -4.55 8.36
C GLY A 76 49.07 -5.26 8.08
N GLY A 77 48.26 -4.78 7.14
CA GLY A 77 46.96 -5.36 6.81
C GLY A 77 47.05 -6.44 5.74
N TYR A 78 46.21 -7.47 5.86
CA TYR A 78 46.08 -8.53 4.87
C TYR A 78 44.61 -8.78 4.56
N VAL A 79 44.32 -9.10 3.31
CA VAL A 79 43.04 -9.69 2.88
C VAL A 79 43.29 -11.07 2.31
N ALA A 80 42.35 -11.98 2.52
CA ALA A 80 42.36 -13.30 1.90
C ALA A 80 41.63 -13.22 0.56
N ILE A 81 42.29 -13.69 -0.51
CA ILE A 81 41.68 -13.83 -1.83
C ILE A 81 41.62 -15.31 -2.19
N GLU A 82 40.47 -15.76 -2.67
CA GLU A 82 40.29 -17.10 -3.20
C GLU A 82 39.34 -17.13 -4.40
N ALA A 83 39.42 -18.21 -5.18
CA ALA A 83 38.45 -18.50 -6.22
C ALA A 83 37.30 -19.30 -5.60
N GLY A 84 36.07 -18.77 -5.68
CA GLY A 84 34.85 -19.42 -5.23
C GLY A 84 34.42 -20.57 -6.14
N GLU A 85 33.40 -21.33 -5.70
CA GLU A 85 32.92 -22.55 -6.37
C GLU A 85 32.43 -22.30 -7.81
N ASP A 86 31.89 -21.12 -8.09
CA ASP A 86 31.41 -20.70 -9.42
C ASP A 86 32.44 -19.88 -10.22
N GLY A 87 33.70 -19.86 -9.78
CA GLY A 87 34.75 -19.01 -10.34
C GLY A 87 34.67 -17.54 -9.92
N ALA A 88 33.79 -17.20 -8.97
CA ALA A 88 33.71 -15.86 -8.38
C ALA A 88 35.00 -15.50 -7.64
N LEU A 89 35.39 -14.23 -7.68
CA LEU A 89 36.49 -13.72 -6.86
C LEU A 89 35.97 -13.47 -5.44
N VAL A 90 36.47 -14.21 -4.46
CA VAL A 90 36.09 -14.06 -3.06
C VAL A 90 37.16 -13.26 -2.33
N VAL A 91 36.76 -12.15 -1.69
CA VAL A 91 37.64 -11.29 -0.89
C VAL A 91 37.12 -11.29 0.54
N ARG A 92 37.95 -11.81 1.46
CA ARG A 92 37.61 -11.89 2.88
C ARG A 92 38.58 -11.12 3.75
N GLN A 93 38.05 -10.41 4.73
CA GLN A 93 38.87 -9.91 5.84
C GLN A 93 39.07 -11.03 6.86
N PRO A 94 40.33 -11.43 7.16
CA PRO A 94 40.60 -12.56 8.05
C PRO A 94 40.08 -12.31 9.48
N TRP A 95 39.48 -13.34 10.10
CA TRP A 95 38.96 -13.28 11.47
C TRP A 95 40.05 -13.63 12.50
N GLY A 96 40.30 -12.73 13.46
CA GLY A 96 41.17 -12.93 14.62
C GLY A 96 41.36 -11.65 15.43
N ASP A 97 41.11 -11.74 16.75
CA ASP A 97 41.09 -10.68 17.80
C ASP A 97 40.48 -9.34 17.33
N GLU A 98 39.20 -9.10 17.67
CA GLU A 98 38.35 -7.98 17.22
C GLU A 98 38.96 -6.57 17.38
N ALA A 99 40.05 -6.43 18.14
CA ALA A 99 40.81 -5.20 18.29
C ALA A 99 41.81 -4.91 17.14
N VAL A 100 42.06 -5.83 16.21
CA VAL A 100 43.19 -5.75 15.24
C VAL A 100 42.78 -5.88 13.77
N ALA A 101 41.50 -6.14 13.45
CA ALA A 101 41.06 -6.15 12.05
C ALA A 101 41.21 -4.74 11.45
N PRO A 102 42.06 -4.54 10.42
CA PRO A 102 42.33 -3.20 9.89
C PRO A 102 41.10 -2.68 9.14
N ASP A 103 40.69 -1.44 9.40
CA ASP A 103 39.67 -0.77 8.59
C ASP A 103 40.17 -0.71 7.14
N VAL A 104 39.45 -1.33 6.19
CA VAL A 104 39.85 -1.32 4.79
C VAL A 104 38.93 -0.48 3.93
N ARG A 105 39.50 0.12 2.89
CA ARG A 105 38.76 0.73 1.78
C ARG A 105 38.92 -0.14 0.54
N VAL A 106 37.80 -0.67 0.07
CA VAL A 106 37.67 -1.43 -1.16
C VAL A 106 37.11 -0.52 -2.25
N ARG A 107 37.77 -0.47 -3.40
CA ARG A 107 37.23 0.13 -4.62
C ARG A 107 37.12 -0.94 -5.69
N LEU A 108 35.94 -1.09 -6.26
CA LEU A 108 35.64 -2.14 -7.22
C LEU A 108 35.02 -1.53 -8.48
N VAL A 109 35.59 -1.81 -9.64
CA VAL A 109 35.01 -1.45 -10.94
C VAL A 109 34.61 -2.73 -11.63
N LEU A 110 33.34 -2.86 -12.02
CA LEU A 110 32.80 -4.06 -12.69
C LEU A 110 31.98 -3.68 -13.92
N PRO A 111 31.91 -4.53 -14.95
CA PRO A 111 30.95 -4.35 -16.01
C PRO A 111 29.51 -4.57 -15.50
N PRO A 112 28.51 -3.86 -16.06
CA PRO A 112 27.12 -4.13 -15.74
C PRO A 112 26.75 -5.57 -16.06
N GLY A 113 26.09 -6.25 -15.12
CA GLY A 113 25.76 -7.68 -15.27
C GLY A 113 26.84 -8.63 -14.77
N THR A 114 27.84 -8.16 -14.02
CA THR A 114 28.63 -9.04 -13.14
C THR A 114 27.85 -9.33 -11.86
N ALA A 115 27.88 -10.58 -11.38
CA ALA A 115 27.29 -10.92 -10.08
C ALA A 115 28.12 -10.29 -8.95
N LEU A 116 27.45 -9.69 -7.97
CA LEU A 116 28.13 -9.05 -6.84
C LEU A 116 27.42 -9.42 -5.55
N THR A 117 28.15 -9.96 -4.60
CA THR A 117 27.68 -10.19 -3.23
C THR A 117 28.52 -9.37 -2.27
N ILE A 118 27.89 -8.57 -1.41
CA ILE A 118 28.55 -7.87 -0.30
C ILE A 118 27.96 -8.37 1.01
N ARG A 119 28.80 -8.93 1.87
CA ARG A 119 28.45 -9.44 3.20
C ARG A 119 29.29 -8.74 4.27
N GLY A 120 28.68 -8.42 5.41
CA GLY A 120 29.45 -7.87 6.52
C GLY A 120 28.67 -7.11 7.57
N GLU A 121 29.41 -6.43 8.44
CA GLU A 121 28.87 -5.56 9.48
C GLU A 121 29.61 -4.21 9.49
N ARG A 122 28.90 -3.15 9.87
CA ARG A 122 29.46 -1.79 9.98
C ARG A 122 30.17 -1.34 8.70
N LEU A 123 29.51 -1.52 7.57
CA LEU A 123 30.01 -1.14 6.26
C LEU A 123 29.47 0.23 5.83
N ASP A 124 30.29 1.01 5.12
CA ASP A 124 29.89 2.18 4.33
C ASP A 124 29.99 1.80 2.85
N VAL A 125 28.87 1.44 2.23
CA VAL A 125 28.80 0.95 0.85
C VAL A 125 28.24 2.03 -0.06
N ASP A 126 28.98 2.41 -1.10
CA ASP A 126 28.50 3.27 -2.18
C ASP A 126 28.57 2.50 -3.50
N LEU A 127 27.41 2.16 -4.05
CA LEU A 127 27.26 1.40 -5.29
C LEU A 127 26.64 2.29 -6.37
N GLU A 128 27.42 2.61 -7.39
CA GLU A 128 27.00 3.48 -8.49
C GLU A 128 26.93 2.73 -9.82
N GLY A 129 25.75 2.76 -10.45
CA GLY A 129 25.53 2.28 -11.79
C GLY A 129 25.64 3.36 -12.86
N GLU A 130 25.83 2.93 -14.10
CA GLU A 130 25.81 3.83 -15.26
C GLU A 130 24.45 4.48 -15.52
N ARG A 131 24.49 5.64 -16.17
CA ARG A 131 23.26 6.38 -16.51
C ARG A 131 22.65 5.67 -17.70
N ALA A 132 21.41 5.18 -17.57
CA ALA A 132 20.69 4.62 -18.71
C ALA A 132 20.73 5.63 -19.86
N ALA A 133 21.12 5.17 -21.06
CA ALA A 133 21.18 6.03 -22.23
C ALA A 133 19.76 6.58 -22.53
N PRO A 134 19.62 7.85 -22.93
CA PRO A 134 18.32 8.41 -23.26
C PRO A 134 17.65 7.58 -24.38
N GLY A 135 16.51 6.95 -24.07
CA GLY A 135 15.74 6.11 -25.00
C GLY A 135 15.71 4.62 -24.66
N GLU A 136 16.50 4.15 -23.70
CA GLU A 136 16.47 2.76 -23.24
C GLU A 136 15.21 2.54 -22.38
N ARG A 137 14.15 1.96 -22.97
CA ARG A 137 12.96 1.55 -22.20
C ARG A 137 13.37 0.40 -21.28
N PRO A 138 13.02 0.43 -19.98
CA PRO A 138 13.22 -0.72 -19.12
C PRO A 138 12.51 -1.92 -19.75
N ALA A 139 13.21 -3.05 -19.85
CA ALA A 139 12.64 -4.27 -20.38
C ALA A 139 11.43 -4.67 -19.53
N THR A 140 10.22 -4.36 -20.00
CA THR A 140 8.98 -4.79 -19.36
C THR A 140 8.93 -6.31 -19.42
N GLY A 141 9.27 -6.96 -18.31
CA GLY A 141 9.17 -8.40 -18.15
C GLY A 141 7.72 -8.86 -18.16
N ARG A 142 7.07 -8.90 -19.32
CA ARG A 142 5.90 -9.77 -19.56
C ARG A 142 6.41 -11.19 -19.79
N GLY A 143 6.91 -11.80 -18.73
CA GLY A 143 7.21 -13.23 -18.68
C GLY A 143 5.94 -14.00 -18.34
N ARG A 144 5.35 -14.61 -19.37
CA ARG A 144 4.28 -15.59 -19.27
C ARG A 144 4.72 -16.70 -18.31
N ALA A 145 3.94 -16.98 -17.27
CA ALA A 145 4.12 -18.16 -16.43
C ALA A 145 3.99 -19.42 -17.31
N GLY A 146 5.12 -20.04 -17.64
CA GLY A 146 5.22 -21.29 -18.37
C GLY A 146 6.49 -21.97 -17.91
N GLY A 147 6.32 -23.11 -17.24
CA GLY A 147 7.40 -23.86 -16.62
C GLY A 147 8.42 -24.40 -17.61
N GLY A 148 9.64 -24.59 -17.11
CA GLY A 148 10.76 -25.20 -17.82
C GLY A 148 12.06 -24.82 -17.13
N GLY A 149 12.61 -25.75 -16.34
CA GLY A 149 13.85 -25.54 -15.59
C GLY A 149 15.09 -25.45 -16.49
N GLY A 150 16.13 -24.81 -15.93
CA GLY A 150 17.51 -24.92 -16.40
C GLY A 150 18.14 -23.63 -16.93
N GLY A 151 19.01 -23.01 -16.12
CA GLY A 151 20.29 -22.45 -16.58
C GLY A 151 20.28 -21.12 -17.34
N ALA A 152 20.38 -20.00 -16.61
CA ALA A 152 21.25 -18.86 -16.88
C ALA A 152 21.00 -17.82 -15.78
N GLY A 153 21.90 -17.74 -14.79
CA GLY A 153 21.83 -16.78 -13.70
C GLY A 153 21.76 -15.37 -14.27
N ARG A 154 20.64 -14.68 -14.08
CA ARG A 154 20.63 -13.23 -14.19
C ARG A 154 21.61 -12.74 -13.15
N ALA A 155 22.64 -12.02 -13.58
CA ALA A 155 23.53 -11.32 -12.69
C ALA A 155 22.72 -10.56 -11.64
N SER A 156 22.89 -10.95 -10.39
CA SER A 156 22.19 -10.40 -9.24
C SER A 156 23.18 -9.68 -8.37
N ILE A 157 22.85 -8.45 -8.00
CA ILE A 157 23.54 -7.73 -6.94
C ILE A 157 22.83 -8.09 -5.63
N ARG A 158 23.56 -8.71 -4.71
CA ARG A 158 23.10 -9.06 -3.37
C ARG A 158 23.93 -8.30 -2.34
N ILE A 159 23.26 -7.61 -1.42
CA ILE A 159 23.90 -6.95 -0.28
C ILE A 159 23.24 -7.49 0.97
N ASP A 160 24.04 -7.96 1.91
CA ASP A 160 23.62 -8.68 3.12
C ASP A 160 24.46 -8.16 4.30
N VAL A 161 23.95 -7.12 4.96
CA VAL A 161 24.77 -6.29 5.86
C VAL A 161 24.09 -5.96 7.19
N ASP A 162 24.87 -5.88 8.26
CA ASP A 162 24.41 -5.50 9.60
C ASP A 162 24.99 -4.14 10.03
N ASP A 163 24.21 -3.33 10.74
CA ASP A 163 24.58 -2.01 11.27
C ASP A 163 25.37 -1.13 10.28
N SER A 164 24.90 -1.10 9.02
CA SER A 164 25.66 -0.54 7.89
C SER A 164 24.94 0.66 7.24
N SER A 165 25.70 1.48 6.52
CA SER A 165 25.16 2.51 5.63
C SER A 165 25.38 2.10 4.18
N VAL A 166 24.31 2.08 3.39
CA VAL A 166 24.38 1.64 1.99
C VAL A 166 23.72 2.69 1.11
N ARG A 167 24.47 3.26 0.17
CA ARG A 167 23.98 4.12 -0.89
C ARG A 167 24.05 3.39 -2.22
N ILE A 168 22.94 3.37 -2.94
CA ILE A 168 22.84 2.72 -4.25
C ILE A 168 22.23 3.69 -5.23
N THR A 169 22.97 4.01 -6.28
CA THR A 169 22.56 5.00 -7.28
C THR A 169 22.54 4.38 -8.67
N ARG A 170 21.44 4.51 -9.42
CA ARG A 170 21.33 4.09 -10.83
C ARG A 170 21.60 2.61 -11.08
N VAL A 171 21.26 1.75 -10.12
CA VAL A 171 21.40 0.30 -10.25
C VAL A 171 20.10 -0.35 -10.68
N SER A 172 20.21 -1.41 -11.48
CA SER A 172 19.07 -2.23 -11.92
C SER A 172 19.17 -3.65 -11.36
N GLY A 173 18.10 -4.15 -10.74
CA GLY A 173 18.10 -5.51 -10.17
C GLY A 173 18.91 -5.61 -8.87
N LEU A 174 18.23 -5.61 -7.73
CA LEU A 174 18.87 -5.62 -6.42
C LEU A 174 18.11 -6.54 -5.46
N ASP A 175 18.86 -7.37 -4.72
CA ASP A 175 18.39 -8.04 -3.51
C ASP A 175 19.18 -7.48 -2.32
N LEU A 176 18.48 -6.81 -1.42
CA LEU A 176 19.06 -6.16 -0.25
C LEU A 176 18.50 -6.86 0.98
N GLU A 177 19.39 -7.37 1.81
CA GLU A 177 19.11 -7.99 3.09
C GLU A 177 19.97 -7.26 4.14
N GLY A 178 19.39 -7.01 5.31
CA GLY A 178 20.18 -6.41 6.37
C GLY A 178 19.40 -6.10 7.63
N SER A 179 20.15 -5.85 8.69
CA SER A 179 19.62 -5.44 9.97
C SER A 179 20.37 -4.23 10.50
N GLY A 180 19.69 -3.28 11.13
CA GLY A 180 20.35 -2.08 11.64
C GLY A 180 20.92 -1.18 10.53
N GLY A 181 20.92 0.13 10.77
CA GLY A 181 21.52 1.10 9.86
C GLY A 181 20.55 1.71 8.84
N PHE A 182 21.10 2.20 7.72
CA PHE A 182 20.38 3.07 6.78
C PHE A 182 20.73 2.81 5.32
N PHE A 183 19.69 2.69 4.50
CA PHE A 183 19.79 2.36 3.09
C PHE A 183 19.19 3.49 2.23
N ASP A 184 19.93 3.98 1.24
CA ASP A 184 19.52 5.08 0.35
C ASP A 184 19.58 4.62 -1.11
N LEU A 185 18.42 4.47 -1.75
CA LEU A 185 18.25 3.99 -3.12
C LEU A 185 17.83 5.14 -4.04
N ALA A 186 18.72 5.59 -4.91
CA ALA A 186 18.45 6.70 -5.82
C ALA A 186 18.41 6.23 -7.29
N ALA A 187 17.34 6.59 -8.01
CA ALA A 187 17.17 6.33 -9.44
C ALA A 187 17.38 4.85 -9.82
N THR A 188 16.95 3.92 -8.96
CA THR A 188 17.05 2.48 -9.21
C THR A 188 15.98 2.00 -10.19
N ALA A 189 16.21 0.84 -10.82
CA ALA A 189 15.26 0.28 -11.78
C ALA A 189 15.14 -1.25 -11.72
N GLY A 190 14.13 -1.78 -12.39
CA GLY A 190 13.88 -3.22 -12.48
C GLY A 190 13.24 -3.78 -11.23
N ALA A 191 13.63 -5.00 -10.85
CA ALA A 191 13.14 -5.64 -9.62
C ALA A 191 14.10 -5.35 -8.47
N VAL A 192 13.61 -4.67 -7.43
CA VAL A 192 14.34 -4.44 -6.18
C VAL A 192 13.57 -5.11 -5.06
N THR A 193 14.25 -5.96 -4.30
CA THR A 193 13.73 -6.53 -3.06
C THR A 193 14.60 -6.07 -1.91
N ALA A 194 14.00 -5.50 -0.87
CA ALA A 194 14.67 -5.10 0.36
C ALA A 194 14.01 -5.84 1.53
N ARG A 195 14.77 -6.68 2.23
CA ARG A 195 14.41 -7.40 3.45
C ARG A 195 15.22 -6.82 4.61
N LEU A 196 14.61 -5.92 5.37
CA LEU A 196 15.32 -5.10 6.33
C LEU A 196 14.70 -5.22 7.73
N GLU A 197 15.54 -5.35 8.75
CA GLU A 197 15.10 -5.40 10.15
C GLU A 197 15.69 -4.24 10.95
N ARG A 198 14.86 -3.53 11.74
CA ARG A 198 15.31 -2.42 12.61
C ARG A 198 16.16 -1.38 11.86
N ALA A 199 15.74 -1.01 10.66
CA ALA A 199 16.52 -0.19 9.74
C ALA A 199 15.69 0.95 9.12
N GLY A 200 16.39 1.96 8.61
CA GLY A 200 15.81 3.01 7.79
C GLY A 200 16.08 2.79 6.30
N LEU A 201 15.09 3.05 5.45
CA LEU A 201 15.22 3.01 4.00
C LEU A 201 14.68 4.28 3.38
N ARG A 202 15.46 4.91 2.49
CA ARG A 202 14.96 5.94 1.59
C ARG A 202 15.10 5.49 0.14
N THR A 203 14.05 5.67 -0.65
CA THR A 203 14.08 5.41 -2.09
C THR A 203 13.48 6.56 -2.86
N ALA A 204 14.17 7.00 -3.91
CA ALA A 204 13.76 8.11 -4.76
C ALA A 204 13.92 7.78 -6.25
N GLY A 205 12.87 7.98 -7.05
CA GLY A 205 12.90 7.83 -8.50
C GLY A 205 13.02 6.38 -8.97
N HIS A 206 12.49 5.41 -8.21
CA HIS A 206 12.50 4.00 -8.58
C HIS A 206 11.56 3.69 -9.76
N ARG A 207 12.01 2.85 -10.70
CA ARG A 207 11.19 2.39 -11.83
C ARG A 207 11.14 0.86 -11.93
N GLY A 208 9.99 0.26 -11.69
CA GLY A 208 9.79 -1.18 -11.81
C GLY A 208 9.03 -1.78 -10.63
N SER A 209 9.52 -2.91 -10.12
CA SER A 209 8.91 -3.60 -8.98
C SER A 209 9.79 -3.36 -7.76
N LEU A 210 9.24 -2.70 -6.76
CA LEU A 210 9.86 -2.52 -5.45
C LEU A 210 9.12 -3.35 -4.42
N VAL A 211 9.83 -4.28 -3.79
CA VAL A 211 9.34 -5.10 -2.68
C VAL A 211 10.08 -4.71 -1.42
N LEU A 212 9.35 -4.22 -0.43
CA LEU A 212 9.85 -3.90 0.90
C LEU A 212 9.27 -4.91 1.88
N ALA A 213 10.12 -5.61 2.61
CA ALA A 213 9.71 -6.52 3.67
C ALA A 213 10.57 -6.24 4.89
N GLY A 214 9.97 -6.18 6.08
CA GLY A 214 10.76 -5.90 7.26
C GLY A 214 10.02 -5.94 8.58
N SER A 215 10.79 -6.07 9.64
CA SER A 215 10.34 -5.88 11.01
C SER A 215 10.92 -4.60 11.57
N SER A 216 10.08 -3.71 12.11
CA SER A 216 10.49 -2.37 12.57
C SER A 216 11.29 -1.59 11.50
N LEU A 217 10.79 -1.60 10.26
CA LEU A 217 11.39 -0.88 9.12
C LEU A 217 10.70 0.48 8.97
N ASP A 218 11.50 1.55 8.95
CA ASP A 218 11.04 2.89 8.60
C ASP A 218 11.47 3.22 7.17
N ALA A 219 10.52 3.20 6.24
CA ALA A 219 10.76 3.38 4.81
C ALA A 219 10.12 4.67 4.28
N GLU A 220 10.87 5.41 3.47
CA GLU A 220 10.42 6.56 2.70
C GLU A 220 10.57 6.27 1.21
N ALA A 221 9.50 6.45 0.43
CA ALA A 221 9.48 6.25 -1.00
C ALA A 221 8.96 7.49 -1.74
N GLN A 222 9.73 7.96 -2.71
CA GLN A 222 9.42 9.16 -3.50
C GLN A 222 9.54 8.85 -5.00
N ASP A 223 8.59 9.32 -5.80
CA ASP A 223 8.59 9.18 -7.26
C ASP A 223 8.78 7.73 -7.74
N VAL A 224 8.01 6.80 -7.15
CA VAL A 224 8.02 5.39 -7.54
C VAL A 224 7.08 5.15 -8.73
N SER A 225 7.57 4.56 -9.81
CA SER A 225 6.76 4.15 -10.96
C SER A 225 6.75 2.62 -11.11
N GLY A 226 5.58 2.00 -11.02
CA GLY A 226 5.38 0.57 -11.21
C GLY A 226 4.65 -0.11 -10.04
N THR A 227 5.15 -1.23 -9.55
CA THR A 227 4.54 -1.95 -8.42
C THR A 227 5.34 -1.69 -7.16
N LEU A 228 4.67 -1.20 -6.12
CA LEU A 228 5.20 -1.11 -4.76
C LEU A 228 4.46 -2.13 -3.89
N ARG A 229 5.19 -3.10 -3.34
CA ARG A 229 4.67 -4.04 -2.35
C ARG A 229 5.41 -3.86 -1.03
N ALA A 230 4.67 -3.66 0.05
CA ALA A 230 5.20 -3.58 1.41
C ALA A 230 4.61 -4.72 2.27
N VAL A 231 5.46 -5.38 3.06
CA VAL A 231 5.07 -6.36 4.08
C VAL A 231 5.78 -5.98 5.37
N LEU A 232 5.07 -5.38 6.32
CA LEU A 232 5.67 -4.76 7.51
C LEU A 232 5.10 -5.36 8.80
N ASP A 233 6.01 -5.69 9.74
CA ASP A 233 5.69 -6.04 11.13
C ASP A 233 6.35 -5.00 12.06
N GLY A 234 5.61 -3.97 12.47
CA GLY A 234 6.19 -2.76 13.07
C GLY A 234 6.75 -1.74 12.06
N GLY A 235 7.06 -0.53 12.52
CA GLY A 235 7.62 0.55 11.69
C GLY A 235 6.59 1.23 10.79
N GLY A 236 7.03 1.83 9.68
CA GLY A 236 6.14 2.53 8.77
C GLY A 236 6.68 2.71 7.35
N LEU A 237 5.76 2.91 6.41
CA LEU A 237 6.05 3.32 5.03
C LEU A 237 5.42 4.67 4.74
N THR A 238 6.23 5.65 4.35
CA THR A 238 5.77 6.93 3.82
C THR A 238 6.02 7.00 2.32
N VAL A 239 4.96 7.21 1.53
CA VAL A 239 5.01 7.36 0.07
C VAL A 239 4.62 8.78 -0.31
N GLY A 240 5.57 9.58 -0.80
CA GLY A 240 5.34 10.99 -1.11
C GLY A 240 4.74 11.28 -2.50
N SER A 241 4.92 10.34 -3.44
CA SER A 241 4.31 10.34 -4.78
C SER A 241 4.62 9.01 -5.48
N GLY A 242 3.80 8.65 -6.45
CA GLY A 242 4.11 7.56 -7.37
C GLY A 242 2.97 7.19 -8.28
N GLU A 243 3.20 6.21 -9.14
CA GLU A 243 2.22 5.69 -10.07
C GLU A 243 2.29 4.17 -10.18
N GLY A 244 1.14 3.55 -10.42
CA GLY A 244 0.97 2.11 -10.59
C GLY A 244 0.25 1.48 -9.41
N ARG A 245 0.67 0.27 -9.01
CA ARG A 245 -0.02 -0.51 -7.98
C ARG A 245 0.71 -0.44 -6.65
N LEU A 246 0.01 -0.02 -5.60
CA LEU A 246 0.50 -0.07 -4.23
C LEU A 246 -0.22 -1.20 -3.48
N ARG A 247 0.56 -2.09 -2.86
CA ARG A 247 0.05 -3.16 -1.98
C ARG A 247 0.78 -3.12 -0.65
N ALA A 248 0.04 -3.09 0.45
CA ALA A 248 0.61 -3.12 1.79
C ALA A 248 -0.06 -4.20 2.65
N GLU A 249 0.77 -5.09 3.20
CA GLU A 249 0.40 -6.03 4.25
C GLU A 249 1.02 -5.54 5.55
N LEU A 250 0.19 -5.11 6.51
CA LEU A 250 0.62 -4.37 7.70
C LEU A 250 0.25 -5.13 8.98
N LYS A 251 1.20 -5.25 9.90
CA LYS A 251 0.97 -5.75 11.26
C LYS A 251 1.64 -4.81 12.25
N ALA A 252 0.87 -4.20 13.16
CA ALA A 252 1.39 -3.20 14.10
C ALA A 252 2.21 -2.09 13.41
N ALA A 253 1.81 -1.69 12.19
CA ALA A 253 2.62 -0.86 11.29
C ALA A 253 1.81 0.27 10.65
N GLN A 254 2.51 1.26 10.11
CA GLN A 254 1.92 2.44 9.49
C GLN A 254 2.12 2.51 7.98
N LEU A 255 1.12 3.00 7.25
CA LEU A 255 1.23 3.45 5.86
C LEU A 255 0.72 4.88 5.75
N LEU A 256 1.59 5.78 5.30
CA LEU A 256 1.24 7.13 4.85
C LEU A 256 1.47 7.18 3.35
N ALA A 257 0.44 7.42 2.53
CA ALA A 257 0.63 7.60 1.10
C ALA A 257 -0.10 8.85 0.60
N GLN A 258 0.61 9.66 -0.19
CA GLN A 258 0.07 10.86 -0.79
C GLN A 258 0.39 10.91 -2.29
N ARG A 259 -0.51 11.51 -3.08
CA ARG A 259 -0.31 11.76 -4.53
C ARG A 259 0.09 10.50 -5.30
N TRP A 260 -0.58 9.39 -5.01
CA TRP A 260 -0.38 8.14 -5.72
C TRP A 260 -1.44 7.99 -6.82
N ALA A 261 -0.99 7.68 -8.03
CA ALA A 261 -1.87 7.43 -9.16
C ALA A 261 -2.01 5.93 -9.42
N GLY A 262 -3.18 5.36 -9.16
CA GLY A 262 -3.50 3.96 -9.41
C GLY A 262 -4.04 3.21 -8.18
N PRO A 263 -4.27 1.90 -8.31
CA PRO A 263 -4.93 1.12 -7.27
C PRO A 263 -4.07 0.92 -6.02
N VAL A 264 -4.73 0.98 -4.87
CA VAL A 264 -4.17 0.73 -3.54
C VAL A 264 -4.90 -0.44 -2.89
N GLU A 265 -4.17 -1.43 -2.42
CA GLU A 265 -4.72 -2.53 -1.61
C GLU A 265 -3.96 -2.56 -0.27
N VAL A 266 -4.68 -2.46 0.84
CA VAL A 266 -4.12 -2.56 2.19
C VAL A 266 -4.83 -3.67 2.94
N ALA A 267 -4.06 -4.57 3.55
CA ALA A 267 -4.58 -5.63 4.40
C ALA A 267 -3.72 -5.76 5.66
N GLY A 268 -4.30 -6.20 6.77
CA GLY A 268 -3.53 -6.23 8.01
C GLY A 268 -4.29 -6.28 9.32
N SER A 269 -3.55 -6.06 10.39
CA SER A 269 -4.03 -6.04 11.77
C SER A 269 -3.26 -5.02 12.59
N ASP A 270 -3.94 -4.26 13.44
CA ASP A 270 -3.34 -3.18 14.24
C ASP A 270 -2.56 -2.20 13.35
N ALA A 271 -3.21 -1.73 12.28
CA ALA A 271 -2.57 -0.90 11.26
C ALA A 271 -3.08 0.53 11.28
N THR A 272 -2.19 1.49 11.06
CA THR A 272 -2.56 2.90 10.80
C THR A 272 -2.34 3.23 9.34
N VAL A 273 -3.38 3.70 8.65
CA VAL A 273 -3.37 3.94 7.22
C VAL A 273 -3.87 5.35 6.94
N GLU A 274 -3.07 6.16 6.26
CA GLU A 274 -3.45 7.50 5.83
C GLU A 274 -3.19 7.65 4.32
N LEU A 275 -4.25 7.97 3.58
CA LEU A 275 -4.22 8.07 2.13
C LEU A 275 -4.78 9.44 1.72
N ARG A 276 -3.96 10.30 1.11
CA ARG A 276 -4.36 11.66 0.69
C ARG A 276 -4.09 12.00 -0.77
N ALA A 277 -4.95 12.85 -1.34
CA ALA A 277 -4.75 13.49 -2.65
C ALA A 277 -4.55 12.48 -3.80
N PHE A 278 -5.52 11.58 -3.96
CA PHE A 278 -5.55 10.58 -5.02
C PHE A 278 -6.43 11.09 -6.18
N GLU A 279 -5.82 11.83 -7.10
CA GLU A 279 -6.51 12.61 -8.14
C GLU A 279 -6.93 11.81 -9.38
N ASP A 280 -6.57 10.53 -9.48
CA ASP A 280 -6.90 9.69 -10.65
C ASP A 280 -8.27 9.01 -10.49
N ASP A 281 -9.19 9.32 -11.40
CA ASP A 281 -10.56 8.75 -11.44
C ASP A 281 -10.57 7.21 -11.51
N GLY A 282 -9.49 6.59 -11.99
CA GLY A 282 -9.29 5.14 -12.05
C GLY A 282 -8.79 4.51 -10.74
N SER A 283 -8.44 5.31 -9.74
CA SER A 283 -7.83 4.83 -8.49
C SER A 283 -8.86 4.18 -7.58
N THR A 284 -8.71 2.88 -7.35
CA THR A 284 -9.53 2.15 -6.38
C THR A 284 -8.72 1.85 -5.12
N VAL A 285 -9.29 2.16 -3.97
CA VAL A 285 -8.73 1.81 -2.67
C VAL A 285 -9.49 0.61 -2.09
N ARG A 286 -8.75 -0.44 -1.73
CA ARG A 286 -9.28 -1.60 -1.00
C ARG A 286 -8.61 -1.70 0.36
N VAL A 287 -9.39 -1.75 1.44
CA VAL A 287 -8.89 -1.87 2.81
C VAL A 287 -9.52 -3.06 3.53
N ASP A 288 -8.72 -4.04 3.93
CA ASP A 288 -9.16 -5.23 4.66
C ASP A 288 -8.39 -5.35 5.98
N LEU A 289 -8.90 -4.75 7.06
CA LEU A 289 -8.23 -4.73 8.37
C LEU A 289 -9.02 -5.49 9.44
N SER A 290 -8.32 -6.26 10.28
CA SER A 290 -8.93 -6.83 11.48
C SER A 290 -9.05 -5.81 12.61
N ASP A 291 -8.08 -4.91 12.74
CA ASP A 291 -8.07 -3.80 13.70
C ASP A 291 -7.22 -2.68 13.12
N GLY A 292 -7.57 -1.42 13.38
CA GLY A 292 -6.77 -0.29 12.91
C GLY A 292 -7.52 1.01 12.68
N GLN A 293 -6.78 2.01 12.21
CA GLN A 293 -7.29 3.34 11.88
C GLN A 293 -6.99 3.65 10.42
N VAL A 294 -8.00 4.12 9.70
CA VAL A 294 -7.89 4.48 8.28
C VAL A 294 -8.40 5.90 8.11
N LEU A 295 -7.57 6.77 7.56
CA LEU A 295 -7.95 8.11 7.11
C LEU A 295 -7.77 8.20 5.59
N LEU A 296 -8.84 8.56 4.89
CA LEU A 296 -8.84 8.74 3.44
C LEU A 296 -9.40 10.12 3.09
N GLU A 297 -8.63 10.94 2.37
CA GLU A 297 -9.02 12.31 2.01
C GLU A 297 -8.76 12.57 0.52
N GLY A 298 -9.80 12.97 -0.21
CA GLY A 298 -9.68 13.39 -1.61
C GLY A 298 -9.31 12.25 -2.53
N LEU A 299 -10.21 11.28 -2.69
CA LEU A 299 -10.08 10.16 -3.62
C LEU A 299 -11.03 10.35 -4.79
N ALA A 300 -10.51 10.53 -6.00
CA ALA A 300 -11.34 10.66 -7.20
C ALA A 300 -12.09 9.36 -7.55
N GLY A 301 -11.48 8.20 -7.29
CA GLY A 301 -12.10 6.89 -7.54
C GLY A 301 -12.84 6.30 -6.33
N GLY A 302 -12.90 4.96 -6.25
CA GLY A 302 -13.79 4.23 -5.33
C GLY A 302 -13.11 3.59 -4.13
N LEU A 303 -13.89 3.37 -3.05
CA LEU A 303 -13.45 2.73 -1.82
C LEU A 303 -14.19 1.40 -1.60
N SER A 304 -13.46 0.34 -1.26
CA SER A 304 -14.07 -0.92 -0.84
C SER A 304 -13.30 -1.57 0.31
N GLY A 305 -13.95 -2.43 1.09
CA GLY A 305 -13.22 -3.07 2.18
C GLY A 305 -14.06 -3.66 3.29
N GLN A 306 -13.35 -4.15 4.30
CA GLN A 306 -13.92 -4.60 5.57
C GLN A 306 -13.04 -4.17 6.74
N LEU A 307 -13.69 -3.84 7.85
CA LEU A 307 -13.05 -3.53 9.13
C LEU A 307 -13.73 -4.35 10.22
N ARG A 308 -12.96 -5.08 11.05
CA ARG A 308 -13.55 -5.76 12.22
C ARG A 308 -13.52 -4.91 13.47
N ALA A 309 -12.41 -4.26 13.80
CA ALA A 309 -12.31 -3.33 14.93
C ALA A 309 -11.58 -2.05 14.50
N GLY A 310 -11.75 -0.97 15.25
CA GLY A 310 -11.11 0.32 14.97
C GLY A 310 -12.00 1.29 14.18
N ARG A 311 -11.42 2.12 13.30
CA ARG A 311 -12.16 3.21 12.64
C ARG A 311 -11.72 3.47 11.19
N ILE A 312 -12.68 3.70 10.30
CA ILE A 312 -12.47 4.29 8.97
C ILE A 312 -13.09 5.69 8.96
N GLU A 313 -12.29 6.70 8.64
CA GLU A 313 -12.74 8.05 8.31
C GLU A 313 -12.40 8.34 6.84
N ALA A 314 -13.40 8.63 6.02
CA ALA A 314 -13.20 8.95 4.61
C ALA A 314 -14.01 10.16 4.17
N ARG A 315 -13.35 11.09 3.46
CA ARG A 315 -13.96 12.34 2.98
C ARG A 315 -13.65 12.57 1.50
N ASP A 316 -14.60 13.18 0.80
CA ASP A 316 -14.49 13.58 -0.60
C ASP A 316 -14.12 12.42 -1.53
N ILE A 317 -14.99 11.41 -1.56
CA ILE A 317 -14.82 10.20 -2.38
C ILE A 317 -15.67 10.32 -3.66
N GLY A 318 -15.02 10.45 -4.81
CA GLY A 318 -15.68 10.65 -6.11
C GLY A 318 -16.37 9.40 -6.65
N GLY A 319 -15.86 8.20 -6.35
CA GLY A 319 -16.38 6.92 -6.80
C GLY A 319 -17.34 6.24 -5.81
N ALA A 320 -17.72 5.00 -6.14
CA ALA A 320 -18.60 4.20 -5.30
C ALA A 320 -17.90 3.70 -4.03
N VAL A 321 -18.65 3.61 -2.93
CA VAL A 321 -18.18 3.10 -1.63
C VAL A 321 -18.89 1.79 -1.28
N ASN A 322 -18.13 0.74 -0.93
CA ASN A 322 -18.66 -0.54 -0.44
C ASN A 322 -17.87 -1.02 0.78
N LEU A 323 -18.41 -0.82 1.99
CA LEU A 323 -17.72 -1.18 3.24
C LEU A 323 -18.55 -2.14 4.09
N THR A 324 -17.86 -3.01 4.80
CA THR A 324 -18.42 -3.86 5.85
C THR A 324 -17.72 -3.53 7.17
N ALA A 325 -18.47 -3.29 8.25
CA ALA A 325 -17.94 -3.13 9.60
C ALA A 325 -18.55 -4.17 10.55
N ARG A 326 -17.74 -4.69 11.47
CA ARG A 326 -18.13 -5.68 12.49
C ARG A 326 -17.63 -5.27 13.87
N GLU A 327 -17.82 -6.10 14.88
CA GLU A 327 -17.10 -6.11 16.18
C GLU A 327 -16.79 -4.70 16.77
N SER A 328 -17.79 -3.81 16.81
CA SER A 328 -17.67 -2.41 17.28
C SER A 328 -16.78 -1.45 16.45
N ALA A 329 -16.48 -1.79 15.20
CA ALA A 329 -15.83 -0.88 14.26
C ALA A 329 -16.69 0.35 13.95
N GLU A 330 -16.01 1.47 13.74
CA GLU A 330 -16.62 2.76 13.42
C GLU A 330 -16.33 3.15 11.96
N ILE A 331 -17.36 3.58 11.24
CA ILE A 331 -17.24 4.12 9.88
C ILE A 331 -17.78 5.55 9.88
N GLU A 332 -16.97 6.52 9.45
CA GLU A 332 -17.40 7.89 9.22
C GLU A 332 -17.10 8.31 7.77
N LEU A 333 -18.15 8.66 7.03
CA LEU A 333 -18.06 9.02 5.61
C LEU A 333 -18.69 10.39 5.35
N GLU A 334 -18.00 11.24 4.61
CA GLU A 334 -18.47 12.58 4.25
C GLU A 334 -18.21 12.88 2.77
N GLY A 335 -19.17 13.52 2.08
CA GLY A 335 -18.95 14.04 0.71
C GLY A 335 -18.76 12.93 -0.32
N LEU A 336 -19.74 12.04 -0.47
CA LEU A 336 -19.67 10.91 -1.41
C LEU A 336 -20.30 11.26 -2.75
N GLY A 337 -19.51 11.20 -3.83
CA GLY A 337 -19.90 11.58 -5.19
C GLY A 337 -20.80 10.56 -5.91
N GLN A 338 -20.85 9.31 -5.43
CA GLN A 338 -21.66 8.24 -6.03
C GLN A 338 -22.43 7.41 -4.99
N ALA A 339 -22.77 6.17 -5.34
CA ALA A 339 -23.50 5.26 -4.46
C ALA A 339 -22.62 4.75 -3.31
N CYS A 340 -23.23 4.63 -2.14
CA CYS A 340 -22.61 4.11 -0.94
C CYS A 340 -23.38 2.87 -0.46
N ARG A 341 -22.66 1.78 -0.21
CA ARG A 341 -23.19 0.57 0.40
C ARG A 341 -22.43 0.28 1.69
N LEU A 342 -23.17 0.13 2.78
CA LEU A 342 -22.65 -0.25 4.09
C LEU A 342 -23.33 -1.51 4.62
N ASP A 343 -22.54 -2.40 5.21
CA ASP A 343 -23.03 -3.56 5.97
C ASP A 343 -22.42 -3.50 7.38
N LEU A 344 -23.24 -3.14 8.37
CA LEU A 344 -22.83 -2.92 9.77
C LEU A 344 -23.37 -4.07 10.63
N GLN A 345 -22.48 -4.74 11.36
CA GLN A 345 -22.80 -5.94 12.14
C GLN A 345 -22.17 -5.88 13.54
N ASP A 346 -22.72 -6.64 14.49
CA ASP A 346 -22.05 -6.99 15.75
C ASP A 346 -21.53 -5.78 16.56
N GLY A 347 -22.38 -4.78 16.77
CA GLY A 347 -22.08 -3.56 17.53
C GLY A 347 -21.39 -2.46 16.73
N ALA A 348 -21.15 -2.65 15.43
CA ALA A 348 -20.57 -1.63 14.57
C ALA A 348 -21.42 -0.35 14.50
N ARG A 349 -20.76 0.79 14.27
CA ARG A 349 -21.38 2.10 14.13
C ARG A 349 -21.00 2.75 12.81
N GLY A 350 -21.96 3.41 12.18
CA GLY A 350 -21.71 4.21 10.98
C GLY A 350 -22.27 5.62 11.09
N ARG A 351 -21.55 6.59 10.53
CA ARG A 351 -22.01 7.96 10.26
C ARG A 351 -21.76 8.28 8.80
N VAL A 352 -22.79 8.72 8.08
CA VAL A 352 -22.68 9.05 6.64
C VAL A 352 -23.31 10.41 6.37
N ARG A 353 -22.57 11.33 5.75
CA ARG A 353 -23.07 12.66 5.39
C ARG A 353 -22.83 12.99 3.93
N GLY A 354 -23.88 13.43 3.24
CA GLY A 354 -23.80 13.96 1.88
C GLY A 354 -23.46 12.89 0.84
N VAL A 355 -24.44 12.07 0.49
CA VAL A 355 -24.35 11.08 -0.59
C VAL A 355 -25.08 11.59 -1.83
N ALA A 356 -24.35 11.89 -2.90
CA ALA A 356 -24.95 12.37 -4.14
C ALA A 356 -25.81 11.30 -4.84
N GLY A 357 -25.53 10.01 -4.56
CA GLY A 357 -26.24 8.87 -5.13
C GLY A 357 -27.16 8.15 -4.13
N ARG A 358 -27.26 6.83 -4.32
CA ARG A 358 -28.01 5.93 -3.45
C ARG A 358 -27.19 5.51 -2.24
N LEU A 359 -27.81 5.56 -1.07
CA LEU A 359 -27.32 4.98 0.18
C LEU A 359 -28.05 3.65 0.44
N ALA A 360 -27.31 2.54 0.41
CA ALA A 360 -27.82 1.20 0.70
C ALA A 360 -27.16 0.67 1.99
N VAL A 361 -27.93 0.54 3.06
CA VAL A 361 -27.39 0.17 4.38
C VAL A 361 -28.06 -1.09 4.89
N ARG A 362 -27.25 -2.05 5.34
CA ARG A 362 -27.70 -3.15 6.19
C ARG A 362 -27.15 -2.93 7.59
N VAL A 363 -28.02 -3.04 8.58
CA VAL A 363 -27.70 -2.90 10.01
C VAL A 363 -28.17 -4.17 10.71
N THR A 364 -27.27 -4.88 11.38
CA THR A 364 -27.59 -6.08 12.15
C THR A 364 -26.92 -6.01 13.51
N ASP A 365 -27.69 -5.85 14.59
CA ASP A 365 -27.15 -5.59 15.93
C ASP A 365 -26.17 -4.39 15.96
N ALA A 366 -26.49 -3.32 15.22
CA ALA A 366 -25.59 -2.20 14.93
C ALA A 366 -26.34 -0.85 14.88
N GLU A 367 -25.61 0.25 14.67
CA GLU A 367 -26.15 1.61 14.65
C GLU A 367 -25.69 2.42 13.42
N ILE A 368 -26.58 3.25 12.85
CA ILE A 368 -26.28 4.17 11.75
C ILE A 368 -26.90 5.56 11.95
N GLU A 369 -26.11 6.62 11.76
CA GLU A 369 -26.56 8.00 11.56
C GLU A 369 -26.29 8.39 10.10
N ALA A 370 -27.31 8.81 9.35
CA ALA A 370 -27.13 9.23 7.96
C ALA A 370 -27.85 10.54 7.64
N GLU A 371 -27.17 11.44 6.94
CA GLU A 371 -27.72 12.73 6.52
C GLU A 371 -27.46 12.96 5.03
N GLY A 372 -28.51 13.30 4.29
CA GLY A 372 -28.41 13.76 2.91
C GLY A 372 -28.11 12.63 1.92
N ALA A 373 -29.15 12.09 1.29
CA ALA A 373 -29.02 11.10 0.21
C ALA A 373 -30.05 11.33 -0.88
N LEU A 374 -29.73 10.94 -2.12
CA LEU A 374 -30.73 10.95 -3.19
C LEU A 374 -31.77 9.84 -2.97
N GLU A 375 -31.30 8.62 -2.74
CA GLU A 375 -32.14 7.44 -2.52
C GLU A 375 -31.65 6.66 -1.29
N LEU A 376 -32.59 6.11 -0.51
CA LEU A 376 -32.30 5.28 0.67
C LEU A 376 -32.88 3.88 0.49
N ASP A 377 -32.04 2.87 0.74
CA ASP A 377 -32.45 1.48 0.94
C ASP A 377 -31.85 0.97 2.26
N LEU A 378 -32.66 0.94 3.32
CA LEU A 378 -32.24 0.58 4.67
C LEU A 378 -32.90 -0.75 5.09
N ARG A 379 -32.09 -1.69 5.53
CA ARG A 379 -32.54 -2.91 6.20
C ARG A 379 -31.91 -3.01 7.58
N ALA A 380 -32.73 -2.95 8.62
CA ALA A 380 -32.33 -3.07 10.00
C ALA A 380 -32.91 -4.35 10.64
N GLU A 381 -32.05 -5.10 11.33
CA GLU A 381 -32.39 -6.28 12.12
C GLU A 381 -31.74 -6.13 13.50
N ARG A 382 -32.54 -5.90 14.56
CA ARG A 382 -32.05 -5.51 15.89
C ARG A 382 -31.11 -4.29 15.85
N GLY A 383 -31.37 -3.38 14.93
CA GLY A 383 -30.53 -2.20 14.70
C GLY A 383 -31.17 -0.90 15.16
N ILE A 384 -30.35 0.15 15.23
CA ILE A 384 -30.77 1.53 15.44
C ILE A 384 -30.40 2.34 14.20
N ALA A 385 -31.32 3.17 13.69
CA ALA A 385 -31.01 4.07 12.58
C ALA A 385 -31.65 5.44 12.76
N ASP A 386 -30.87 6.49 12.58
CA ASP A 386 -31.33 7.87 12.44
C ASP A 386 -30.93 8.36 11.03
N VAL A 387 -31.92 8.63 10.18
CA VAL A 387 -31.69 9.02 8.79
C VAL A 387 -32.47 10.27 8.42
N SER A 388 -31.80 11.28 7.88
CA SER A 388 -32.43 12.54 7.47
C SER A 388 -31.99 13.01 6.07
N GLY A 389 -32.75 13.93 5.49
CA GLY A 389 -32.37 14.61 4.24
C GLY A 389 -32.44 13.73 2.99
N VAL A 390 -33.34 12.74 2.95
CA VAL A 390 -33.55 11.92 1.74
C VAL A 390 -34.47 12.66 0.74
N THR A 391 -34.06 12.74 -0.52
CA THR A 391 -34.71 13.67 -1.49
C THR A 391 -35.56 13.00 -2.57
N ARG A 392 -35.40 11.69 -2.83
CA ARG A 392 -36.14 10.99 -3.89
C ARG A 392 -36.87 9.75 -3.38
N GLN A 393 -36.19 8.63 -3.25
CA GLN A 393 -36.82 7.33 -2.96
C GLN A 393 -36.38 6.79 -1.60
N VAL A 394 -37.31 6.13 -0.90
CA VAL A 394 -37.09 5.55 0.42
C VAL A 394 -37.63 4.12 0.46
N ARG A 395 -36.79 3.15 0.82
CA ARG A 395 -37.18 1.78 1.12
C ARG A 395 -36.63 1.38 2.49
N LEU A 396 -37.51 0.95 3.38
CA LEU A 396 -37.20 0.60 4.75
C LEU A 396 -37.69 -0.82 5.07
N VAL A 397 -36.82 -1.62 5.68
CA VAL A 397 -37.17 -2.91 6.27
C VAL A 397 -36.66 -2.92 7.71
N ALA A 398 -37.57 -3.08 8.68
CA ALA A 398 -37.29 -3.07 10.11
C ALA A 398 -37.73 -4.40 10.74
N VAL A 399 -36.82 -5.06 11.45
CA VAL A 399 -37.12 -6.26 12.24
C VAL A 399 -36.53 -6.06 13.63
N ASP A 400 -37.39 -6.02 14.65
CA ASP A 400 -37.00 -5.76 16.05
C ASP A 400 -36.05 -4.54 16.20
N SER A 401 -36.28 -3.47 15.45
CA SER A 401 -35.38 -2.32 15.31
C SER A 401 -36.01 -0.99 15.74
N ASP A 402 -35.20 0.02 16.06
CA ASP A 402 -35.64 1.40 16.32
C ASP A 402 -35.15 2.33 15.21
N LEU A 403 -36.07 2.91 14.44
CA LEU A 403 -35.76 3.78 13.30
C LEU A 403 -36.39 5.16 13.47
N ASP A 404 -35.60 6.21 13.26
CA ASP A 404 -36.07 7.59 13.05
C ASP A 404 -35.67 8.05 11.65
N VAL A 405 -36.65 8.43 10.84
CA VAL A 405 -36.43 8.73 9.41
C VAL A 405 -37.13 10.02 9.00
N ASP A 406 -36.35 11.07 8.72
CA ASP A 406 -36.83 12.33 8.16
C ASP A 406 -36.80 12.31 6.63
N CYS A 407 -37.97 12.18 6.03
CA CYS A 407 -38.20 12.19 4.59
C CYS A 407 -38.88 13.47 4.11
N THR A 408 -38.84 14.57 4.87
CA THR A 408 -39.53 15.84 4.52
C THR A 408 -39.11 16.44 3.18
N GLN A 409 -37.95 16.04 2.65
CA GLN A 409 -37.47 16.47 1.33
C GLN A 409 -37.77 15.47 0.21
N ALA A 410 -38.28 14.28 0.53
CA ALA A 410 -38.48 13.17 -0.39
C ALA A 410 -39.57 13.46 -1.42
N ARG A 411 -39.47 12.83 -2.59
CA ARG A 411 -40.43 12.97 -3.68
C ARG A 411 -40.74 11.63 -4.32
N GLY A 412 -42.02 11.26 -4.34
CA GLY A 412 -42.49 10.08 -5.06
C GLY A 412 -43.08 9.03 -4.11
N GLN A 413 -42.47 7.84 -4.09
CA GLN A 413 -42.96 6.69 -3.34
C GLN A 413 -41.96 6.30 -2.25
N ALA A 414 -42.50 5.91 -1.11
CA ALA A 414 -41.78 5.31 0.00
C ALA A 414 -42.36 3.93 0.31
N GLU A 415 -41.51 2.98 0.68
CA GLU A 415 -41.90 1.63 1.08
C GLU A 415 -41.41 1.37 2.51
N LEU A 416 -42.29 0.88 3.38
CA LEU A 416 -41.97 0.46 4.76
C LEU A 416 -42.47 -0.96 5.01
N GLN A 417 -41.58 -1.82 5.52
CA GLN A 417 -41.92 -3.12 6.06
C GLN A 417 -41.41 -3.21 7.50
N ALA A 418 -42.31 -3.24 8.48
CA ALA A 418 -41.96 -3.32 9.90
C ALA A 418 -42.50 -4.63 10.50
N ARG A 419 -41.64 -5.36 11.20
CA ARG A 419 -41.96 -6.66 11.84
C ARG A 419 -41.47 -6.75 13.28
N GLY A 420 -42.02 -7.71 14.01
CA GLY A 420 -41.60 -8.02 15.38
C GLY A 420 -41.96 -6.90 16.36
N THR A 421 -41.00 -6.46 17.17
CA THR A 421 -41.17 -5.37 18.16
C THR A 421 -40.59 -4.03 17.69
N SER A 422 -40.55 -3.79 16.37
CA SER A 422 -39.93 -2.57 15.81
C SER A 422 -40.68 -1.29 16.19
N VAL A 423 -39.93 -0.22 16.39
CA VAL A 423 -40.44 1.15 16.53
C VAL A 423 -39.93 1.98 15.36
N VAL A 424 -40.83 2.62 14.62
CA VAL A 424 -40.48 3.44 13.44
C VAL A 424 -41.14 4.80 13.56
N ARG A 425 -40.33 5.86 13.55
CA ARG A 425 -40.77 7.26 13.50
C ARG A 425 -40.41 7.82 12.13
N MET A 426 -41.38 8.37 11.41
CA MET A 426 -41.19 8.85 10.05
C MET A 426 -41.83 10.22 9.83
N ARG A 427 -41.07 11.16 9.26
CA ARG A 427 -41.56 12.50 8.89
C ARG A 427 -41.71 12.60 7.38
N LEU A 428 -42.88 12.98 6.89
CA LEU A 428 -43.22 13.04 5.46
C LEU A 428 -43.62 14.46 5.03
N PRO A 429 -43.39 14.88 3.78
CA PRO A 429 -43.84 16.17 3.28
C PRO A 429 -45.34 16.16 2.99
N GLN A 430 -46.03 17.24 3.36
CA GLN A 430 -47.41 17.44 2.96
C GLN A 430 -47.50 17.95 1.50
N PRO A 431 -48.48 17.47 0.71
CA PRO A 431 -49.47 16.44 1.04
C PRO A 431 -48.89 15.01 1.02
N CYS A 432 -49.32 14.15 1.94
CA CYS A 432 -48.88 12.75 2.08
C CYS A 432 -50.07 11.77 2.19
N GLU A 433 -49.91 10.58 1.61
CA GLU A 433 -50.87 9.45 1.65
C GLU A 433 -50.16 8.21 2.21
N VAL A 434 -50.70 7.60 3.26
CA VAL A 434 -50.19 6.36 3.87
C VAL A 434 -51.13 5.22 3.52
N ARG A 435 -50.63 4.23 2.78
CA ARG A 435 -51.38 3.03 2.41
C ARG A 435 -50.96 1.85 3.27
N HIS A 436 -51.92 1.23 3.94
CA HIS A 436 -51.69 0.01 4.73
C HIS A 436 -52.43 -1.20 4.14
N ASP A 437 -52.01 -2.41 4.52
CA ASP A 437 -52.52 -3.66 3.96
C ASP A 437 -53.97 -4.03 4.32
N GLY A 438 -54.58 -3.26 5.23
CA GLY A 438 -56.01 -3.33 5.59
C GLY A 438 -56.33 -4.28 6.75
N SER A 439 -55.36 -4.89 7.43
CA SER A 439 -55.64 -5.63 8.67
C SER A 439 -55.90 -4.68 9.85
N ASP A 440 -56.83 -5.03 10.74
CA ASP A 440 -57.13 -4.22 11.94
C ASP A 440 -55.88 -4.07 12.82
N ALA A 441 -55.08 -5.13 12.95
CA ALA A 441 -53.81 -5.10 13.67
C ALA A 441 -52.78 -4.13 13.07
N ALA A 442 -52.68 -4.05 11.73
CA ALA A 442 -51.81 -3.08 11.08
C ALA A 442 -52.32 -1.64 11.22
N ARG A 443 -53.64 -1.46 11.33
CA ARG A 443 -54.27 -0.16 11.58
C ARG A 443 -53.98 0.33 13.01
N ASP A 444 -54.07 -0.54 14.00
CA ASP A 444 -53.79 -0.21 15.41
C ASP A 444 -52.30 0.05 15.67
N ALA A 445 -51.42 -0.59 14.90
CA ALA A 445 -49.97 -0.39 14.95
C ALA A 445 -49.49 0.93 14.32
N LEU A 446 -50.36 1.64 13.60
CA LEU A 446 -49.98 2.79 12.78
C LEU A 446 -50.72 4.06 13.21
N ALA A 447 -49.95 5.03 13.71
CA ALA A 447 -50.43 6.38 14.00
C ALA A 447 -49.95 7.33 12.89
N ALA A 448 -50.89 7.97 12.18
CA ALA A 448 -50.59 8.94 11.14
C ALA A 448 -51.24 10.29 11.46
N ASP A 449 -50.41 11.30 11.74
CA ASP A 449 -50.84 12.68 11.90
C ASP A 449 -50.46 13.51 10.67
N GLY A 450 -51.35 14.39 10.22
CA GLY A 450 -51.11 15.25 9.05
C GLY A 450 -51.00 14.54 7.69
N CYS A 451 -51.22 13.22 7.61
CA CYS A 451 -51.26 12.44 6.37
C CYS A 451 -52.61 11.72 6.21
N GLU A 452 -53.05 11.49 4.97
CA GLU A 452 -54.26 10.72 4.68
C GLU A 452 -53.98 9.22 4.83
N LEU A 453 -54.67 8.53 5.73
CA LEU A 453 -54.56 7.08 5.92
C LEU A 453 -55.58 6.36 5.03
N VAL A 454 -55.12 5.40 4.21
CA VAL A 454 -55.95 4.69 3.23
C VAL A 454 -55.75 3.17 3.35
N GLY A 455 -56.83 2.44 3.62
CA GLY A 455 -56.81 0.97 3.67
C GLY A 455 -56.84 0.32 2.28
N ARG A 456 -56.26 -0.89 2.17
CA ARG A 456 -56.30 -1.69 0.94
C ARG A 456 -57.75 -2.06 0.58
N GLY A 457 -58.26 -1.46 -0.51
CA GLY A 457 -59.61 -1.72 -1.02
C GLY A 457 -60.66 -0.66 -0.64
N GLU A 458 -60.29 0.36 0.14
CA GLU A 458 -61.17 1.50 0.42
C GLU A 458 -61.32 2.37 -0.84
N ARG A 459 -62.57 2.66 -1.23
CA ARG A 459 -62.86 3.56 -2.36
C ARG A 459 -62.47 4.98 -1.96
N ARG A 460 -61.47 5.54 -2.66
CA ARG A 460 -61.08 6.95 -2.54
C ARG A 460 -62.32 7.86 -2.58
N PRO A 461 -62.45 8.81 -1.64
CA PRO A 461 -63.21 10.02 -1.92
C PRO A 461 -62.59 10.65 -3.17
N ARG A 462 -63.41 11.05 -4.16
CA ARG A 462 -62.94 11.79 -5.33
C ARG A 462 -62.43 13.17 -4.86
N VAL A 463 -61.17 13.23 -4.45
CA VAL A 463 -60.51 14.51 -4.16
C VAL A 463 -60.24 15.18 -5.51
N ILE A 464 -61.02 16.22 -5.81
CA ILE A 464 -60.79 17.11 -6.94
C ILE A 464 -59.41 17.75 -6.72
N ARG A 465 -58.38 17.26 -7.42
CA ARG A 465 -57.04 17.84 -7.36
C ARG A 465 -57.11 19.27 -7.89
N PRO A 466 -56.79 20.30 -7.09
CA PRO A 466 -56.62 21.65 -7.61
C PRO A 466 -55.51 21.63 -8.67
N ARG A 467 -55.76 22.23 -9.85
CA ARG A 467 -54.74 22.38 -10.90
C ARG A 467 -53.51 23.07 -10.30
N GLY A 468 -52.35 22.41 -10.34
CA GLY A 468 -51.07 22.96 -9.89
C GLY A 468 -50.50 22.43 -8.57
N ARG A 469 -51.22 21.58 -7.81
CA ARG A 469 -50.64 20.94 -6.61
C ARG A 469 -49.71 19.77 -6.98
N ARG A 470 -48.55 19.68 -6.32
CA ARG A 470 -47.64 18.52 -6.43
C ARG A 470 -48.38 17.23 -6.04
N PRO A 471 -48.14 16.11 -6.72
CA PRO A 471 -48.71 14.83 -6.30
C PRO A 471 -48.25 14.51 -4.87
N PRO A 472 -49.13 13.92 -4.04
CA PRO A 472 -48.75 13.56 -2.68
C PRO A 472 -47.65 12.50 -2.70
N LEU A 473 -46.79 12.54 -1.68
CA LEU A 473 -45.89 11.43 -1.41
C LEU A 473 -46.73 10.25 -0.92
N VAL A 474 -46.50 9.07 -1.49
CA VAL A 474 -47.22 7.85 -1.12
C VAL A 474 -46.29 6.93 -0.35
N LEU A 475 -46.64 6.62 0.89
CA LEU A 475 -46.00 5.59 1.70
C LEU A 475 -46.80 4.29 1.62
N GLU A 476 -46.18 3.21 1.17
CA GLU A 476 -46.73 1.86 1.26
C GLU A 476 -46.19 1.15 2.51
N ALA A 477 -47.03 0.96 3.52
CA ALA A 477 -46.68 0.40 4.81
C ALA A 477 -47.23 -1.03 4.98
N LYS A 478 -46.35 -1.97 5.35
CA LYS A 478 -46.70 -3.33 5.78
C LYS A 478 -46.18 -3.53 7.20
N VAL A 479 -47.09 -3.78 8.14
CA VAL A 479 -46.84 -3.59 9.57
C VAL A 479 -47.45 -4.76 10.34
N ASP A 480 -46.66 -5.45 11.16
CA ASP A 480 -47.12 -6.56 12.02
C ASP A 480 -47.70 -6.03 13.34
N ALA A 481 -48.58 -6.82 13.97
CA ALA A 481 -49.32 -6.47 15.20
C ALA A 481 -48.46 -6.06 16.42
N GLY A 482 -47.18 -6.46 16.45
CA GLY A 482 -46.25 -6.16 17.56
C GLY A 482 -45.44 -4.87 17.39
N THR A 483 -45.59 -4.18 16.25
CA THR A 483 -44.79 -3.00 15.91
C THR A 483 -45.51 -1.69 16.23
N ARG A 484 -44.74 -0.61 16.34
CA ARG A 484 -45.27 0.75 16.52
C ARG A 484 -44.71 1.65 15.43
N VAL A 485 -45.59 2.20 14.59
CA VAL A 485 -45.22 3.10 13.49
C VAL A 485 -45.89 4.45 13.70
N GLU A 486 -45.09 5.51 13.82
CA GLU A 486 -45.52 6.90 14.00
C GLU A 486 -45.15 7.72 12.77
N ILE A 487 -46.14 8.26 12.08
CA ILE A 487 -45.97 9.04 10.85
C ILE A 487 -46.47 10.46 11.10
N THR A 488 -45.62 11.44 10.83
CA THR A 488 -45.96 12.86 10.97
C THR A 488 -45.82 13.58 9.62
N GLY A 489 -46.91 14.17 9.13
CA GLY A 489 -46.91 15.05 7.97
C GLY A 489 -46.41 16.45 8.34
N VAL A 490 -45.40 16.94 7.61
CA VAL A 490 -44.77 18.25 7.81
C VAL A 490 -45.14 19.20 6.65
N PRO A 491 -45.63 20.42 6.94
CA PRO A 491 -46.04 21.41 5.92
C PRO A 491 -44.98 21.85 4.92
#